data_AF-A0A8G1TW66-F1
#
_entry.id   AF-A0A8G1TW66-F1
#
_cell.length_a   1.000
_cell.length_b   1.000
_cell.length_c   1.000
_cell.angle_alpha   90.00
_cell.angle_beta   90.00
_cell.angle_gamma   90.00
#
_symmetry.space_group_name_H-M   'P 1'
#
loop_
_entity.id
_entity.type
_entity.pdbx_description
1 polymer ?
#
loop_
_entity_poly.entity_id
_entity_poly.type
_entity_poly.pdbx_seq_one_letter_code
_entity_poly.pdbx_strand_id
1 'polypeptide(L)'
;MRKALIVLLSWLGLLAGCNGEPTYQGVSLIAYNYTPWDVANISIADSAGNKAGTGAIRPGGGEGSVTCCYTLKGTTFTVKWRVADGDELRKHMYDGKFNEMFINKETTVNFPASSIPSGDGPLNLELHIYPDEHMEMVLSRKLLGQARIPIVETSRWLYRTYPDAFKEYEDASELNQRLVKVTKTAWTKYRIQDESDLRQYMYLYFTVAANFDADPEIAEILSKPDRRPGDFAKAVSAFGEEKIARLRSAGTLPGAPHG
;
A
#
# COMPACT_ATOMS: atom_id res chain seq x y z
N MET A 1 52.74 33.93 -14.58
CA MET A 1 51.33 34.22 -14.20
C MET A 1 50.28 33.58 -15.13
N ARG A 2 50.48 33.53 -16.47
CA ARG A 2 49.51 32.90 -17.40
C ARG A 2 49.35 31.37 -17.29
N LYS A 3 50.41 30.63 -16.89
CA LYS A 3 50.36 29.16 -16.80
C LYS A 3 49.60 28.64 -15.56
N ALA A 4 49.58 29.40 -14.47
CA ALA A 4 48.87 29.04 -13.25
C ALA A 4 47.34 29.22 -13.39
N LEU A 5 46.89 30.18 -14.19
CA LEU A 5 45.46 30.41 -14.45
C LEU A 5 44.82 29.26 -15.25
N ILE A 6 45.57 28.66 -16.20
CA ILE A 6 45.05 27.60 -17.08
C ILE A 6 44.85 26.29 -16.30
N VAL A 7 45.72 25.99 -15.33
CA VAL A 7 45.59 24.82 -14.44
C VAL A 7 44.42 24.98 -13.48
N LEU A 8 44.17 26.21 -12.97
CA LEU A 8 43.03 26.48 -12.10
C LEU A 8 41.69 26.35 -12.84
N LEU A 9 41.61 26.82 -14.10
CA LEU A 9 40.41 26.72 -14.93
C LEU A 9 40.10 25.27 -15.37
N SER A 10 41.11 24.41 -15.50
CA SER A 10 40.90 22.98 -15.81
C SER A 10 40.50 22.16 -14.58
N TRP A 11 40.81 22.61 -13.37
CA TRP A 11 40.28 22.02 -12.12
C TRP A 11 38.85 22.46 -11.80
N LEU A 12 38.47 23.69 -12.15
CA LEU A 12 37.09 24.19 -12.01
C LEU A 12 36.11 23.55 -13.01
N GLY A 13 36.59 23.10 -14.17
CA GLY A 13 35.77 22.38 -15.16
C GLY A 13 35.38 20.95 -14.75
N LEU A 14 36.07 20.35 -13.77
CA LEU A 14 35.79 19.00 -13.26
C LEU A 14 34.79 18.99 -12.08
N LEU A 15 34.41 20.16 -11.56
CA LEU A 15 33.42 20.31 -10.48
C LEU A 15 32.04 20.74 -10.98
N ALA A 16 31.88 21.01 -12.28
CA ALA A 16 30.57 20.98 -12.93
C ALA A 16 30.18 19.51 -13.13
N GLY A 17 29.93 18.81 -12.02
CA GLY A 17 29.36 17.48 -12.04
C GLY A 17 28.11 17.51 -12.90
N CYS A 18 28.03 16.58 -13.85
CA CYS A 18 26.85 16.25 -14.63
C CYS A 18 25.68 15.88 -13.70
N ASN A 19 25.07 16.85 -13.01
CA ASN A 19 23.82 16.65 -12.29
C ASN A 19 22.66 16.82 -13.28
N GLY A 20 22.69 16.00 -14.33
CA GLY A 20 21.51 15.79 -15.17
C GLY A 20 20.42 15.13 -14.32
N GLU A 21 19.17 15.52 -14.54
CA GLU A 21 18.03 14.80 -13.98
C GLU A 21 18.12 13.30 -14.30
N PRO A 22 17.83 12.41 -13.33
CA PRO A 22 17.91 10.98 -13.55
C PRO A 22 16.94 10.56 -14.66
N THR A 23 17.37 9.63 -15.50
CA THR A 23 16.51 9.02 -16.52
C THR A 23 16.35 7.54 -16.23
N TYR A 24 15.11 7.11 -16.02
CA TYR A 24 14.72 5.74 -15.75
C TYR A 24 14.20 5.12 -17.06
N GLN A 25 15.07 4.40 -17.77
CA GLN A 25 14.75 3.82 -19.08
C GLN A 25 14.44 2.32 -18.98
N GLY A 26 13.54 1.85 -19.84
CA GLY A 26 13.19 0.44 -19.94
C GLY A 26 12.56 -0.10 -18.65
N VAL A 27 11.94 0.77 -17.85
CA VAL A 27 11.33 0.38 -16.59
C VAL A 27 9.96 -0.22 -16.82
N SER A 28 9.63 -1.22 -16.00
CA SER A 28 8.28 -1.74 -15.90
C SER A 28 7.60 -1.17 -14.65
N LEU A 29 6.31 -0.84 -14.73
CA LEU A 29 5.55 -0.29 -13.63
C LEU A 29 4.81 -1.42 -12.88
N ILE A 30 4.98 -1.43 -11.57
CA ILE A 30 4.18 -2.22 -10.63
C ILE A 30 3.53 -1.24 -9.66
N ALA A 31 2.20 -1.22 -9.58
CA ALA A 31 1.49 -0.36 -8.64
C ALA A 31 0.81 -1.21 -7.56
N TYR A 32 1.25 -1.05 -6.31
CA TYR A 32 0.69 -1.72 -5.14
C TYR A 32 -0.42 -0.87 -4.54
N ASN A 33 -1.63 -1.42 -4.51
CA ASN A 33 -2.81 -0.72 -3.99
C ASN A 33 -3.14 -1.20 -2.57
N TYR A 34 -2.75 -0.45 -1.55
CA TYR A 34 -3.13 -0.71 -0.16
C TYR A 34 -4.35 0.11 0.28
N THR A 35 -4.97 0.86 -0.63
CA THR A 35 -6.17 1.65 -0.35
C THR A 35 -7.40 0.74 -0.34
N PRO A 36 -8.52 1.20 0.26
CA PRO A 36 -9.79 0.52 0.11
C PRO A 36 -10.45 0.75 -1.26
N TRP A 37 -9.82 1.50 -2.16
CA TRP A 37 -10.40 1.83 -3.46
C TRP A 37 -10.07 0.78 -4.52
N ASP A 38 -11.01 0.49 -5.42
CA ASP A 38 -10.72 -0.17 -6.68
C ASP A 38 -10.12 0.84 -7.66
N VAL A 39 -8.89 0.61 -8.10
CA VAL A 39 -8.17 1.50 -9.02
C VAL A 39 -8.43 1.05 -10.46
N ALA A 40 -9.19 1.84 -11.21
CA ALA A 40 -9.43 1.58 -12.63
C ALA A 40 -8.18 1.81 -13.47
N ASN A 41 -7.48 2.92 -13.24
CA ASN A 41 -6.23 3.24 -13.91
C ASN A 41 -5.37 4.18 -13.07
N ILE A 42 -4.07 4.12 -13.33
CA ILE A 42 -3.07 5.03 -12.80
C ILE A 42 -2.10 5.43 -13.91
N SER A 43 -1.68 6.69 -13.91
CA SER A 43 -0.69 7.25 -14.81
C SER A 43 0.30 8.11 -14.03
N ILE A 44 1.58 7.84 -14.23
CA ILE A 44 2.71 8.61 -13.71
C ILE A 44 3.26 9.42 -14.88
N ALA A 45 3.33 10.74 -14.73
CA ALA A 45 3.89 11.64 -15.73
C ALA A 45 5.10 12.40 -15.17
N ASP A 46 6.12 12.56 -15.99
CA ASP A 46 7.22 13.47 -15.70
C ASP A 46 7.01 14.88 -16.31
N SER A 47 7.90 15.81 -15.99
CA SER A 47 7.88 17.18 -16.51
C SER A 47 8.19 17.27 -18.02
N ALA A 48 8.81 16.25 -18.59
CA ALA A 48 9.11 16.15 -20.02
C ALA A 48 7.93 15.58 -20.84
N GLY A 49 6.83 15.19 -20.18
CA GLY A 49 5.63 14.66 -20.82
C GLY A 49 5.65 13.15 -21.06
N ASN A 50 6.70 12.43 -20.61
CA ASN A 50 6.70 10.96 -20.67
C ASN A 50 5.72 10.41 -19.62
N LYS A 51 5.11 9.26 -19.94
CA LYS A 51 4.08 8.64 -19.10
C LYS A 51 4.30 7.15 -18.94
N ALA A 52 4.12 6.67 -17.71
CA ALA A 52 3.92 5.26 -17.38
C ALA A 52 2.49 5.08 -16.86
N GLY A 53 1.92 3.88 -17.00
CA GLY A 53 0.58 3.63 -16.49
C GLY A 53 0.22 2.16 -16.38
N THR A 54 -0.73 1.85 -15.51
CA THR A 54 -1.31 0.52 -15.32
C THR A 54 -2.77 0.67 -14.86
N GLY A 55 -3.50 -0.41 -14.67
CA GLY A 55 -4.91 -0.34 -14.30
C GLY A 55 -5.51 -1.65 -13.82
N ALA A 56 -6.79 -1.61 -13.46
CA ALA A 56 -7.55 -2.70 -12.85
C ALA A 56 -6.86 -3.29 -11.60
N ILE A 57 -6.43 -2.42 -10.68
CA ILE A 57 -5.74 -2.81 -9.45
C ILE A 57 -6.72 -2.82 -8.29
N ARG A 58 -7.14 -4.02 -7.88
CA ARG A 58 -7.98 -4.21 -6.70
C ARG A 58 -7.22 -3.89 -5.40
N PRO A 59 -7.93 -3.60 -4.29
CA PRO A 59 -7.32 -3.51 -2.97
C PRO A 59 -6.50 -4.76 -2.61
N GLY A 60 -5.26 -4.56 -2.15
CA GLY A 60 -4.26 -5.60 -1.89
C GLY A 60 -3.53 -6.10 -3.15
N GLY A 61 -3.89 -5.61 -4.33
CA GLY A 61 -3.30 -6.01 -5.61
C GLY A 61 -2.04 -5.23 -5.99
N GLY A 62 -1.40 -5.67 -7.08
CA GLY A 62 -0.21 -5.05 -7.66
C GLY A 62 0.92 -6.03 -7.85
N GLU A 63 1.16 -6.89 -6.86
CA GLU A 63 2.25 -7.87 -6.91
C GLU A 63 2.11 -8.80 -8.14
N GLY A 64 3.22 -8.97 -8.87
CA GLY A 64 3.24 -9.75 -10.11
C GLY A 64 2.51 -9.12 -11.31
N SER A 65 1.86 -7.97 -11.15
CA SER A 65 1.19 -7.25 -12.24
C SER A 65 2.11 -6.17 -12.80
N VAL A 66 2.54 -6.38 -14.04
CA VAL A 66 3.56 -5.55 -14.68
C VAL A 66 3.02 -4.97 -15.97
N THR A 67 3.14 -3.66 -16.14
CA THR A 67 3.05 -3.00 -17.44
C THR A 67 4.41 -2.42 -17.80
N CYS A 68 4.80 -2.45 -19.07
CA CYS A 68 6.21 -2.31 -19.40
C CYS A 68 6.54 -1.27 -20.47
N CYS A 69 7.87 -1.08 -20.54
CA CYS A 69 8.68 -0.35 -21.50
C CYS A 69 8.56 1.18 -21.41
N TYR A 70 8.53 1.70 -20.18
CA TYR A 70 8.46 3.13 -19.96
C TYR A 70 9.84 3.77 -19.86
N THR A 71 9.87 5.05 -20.22
CA THR A 71 10.95 5.96 -19.90
C THR A 71 10.38 7.12 -19.11
N LEU A 72 10.99 7.44 -17.97
CA LEU A 72 10.62 8.56 -17.12
C LEU A 72 11.89 9.33 -16.72
N LYS A 73 11.77 10.64 -16.52
CA LYS A 73 12.88 11.52 -16.20
C LYS A 73 12.57 12.42 -14.99
N GLY A 74 13.61 12.79 -14.25
CA GLY A 74 13.51 13.75 -13.15
C GLY A 74 13.22 13.08 -11.82
N THR A 75 12.94 13.91 -10.82
CA THR A 75 12.70 13.47 -9.44
C THR A 75 11.30 13.79 -8.95
N THR A 76 10.47 14.46 -9.75
CA THR A 76 9.13 14.87 -9.37
C THR A 76 8.16 14.37 -10.42
N PHE A 77 7.16 13.62 -9.98
CA PHE A 77 6.20 12.96 -10.84
C PHE A 77 4.78 13.35 -10.46
N THR A 78 3.95 13.62 -11.47
CA THR A 78 2.51 13.78 -11.28
C THR A 78 1.84 12.41 -11.44
N VAL A 79 1.16 11.95 -10.39
CA VAL A 79 0.40 10.70 -10.42
C VAL A 79 -1.08 11.02 -10.50
N LYS A 80 -1.71 10.59 -11.61
CA LYS A 80 -3.15 10.66 -11.83
C LYS A 80 -3.73 9.27 -11.71
N TRP A 81 -4.85 9.15 -11.01
CA TRP A 81 -5.48 7.85 -10.77
C TRP A 81 -6.98 7.98 -10.68
N ARG A 82 -7.68 6.99 -11.23
CA ARG A 82 -9.14 6.91 -11.26
C ARG A 82 -9.57 5.75 -10.39
N VAL A 83 -10.40 6.05 -9.38
CA VAL A 83 -10.74 5.12 -8.31
C VAL A 83 -12.23 5.12 -8.02
N ALA A 84 -12.75 4.05 -7.44
CA ALA A 84 -14.12 3.99 -6.93
C ALA A 84 -14.21 3.08 -5.70
N ASP A 85 -15.28 3.25 -4.89
CA ASP A 85 -15.61 2.28 -3.86
C ASP A 85 -16.19 1.02 -4.53
N GLY A 86 -15.63 -0.14 -4.20
CA GLY A 86 -16.02 -1.39 -4.86
C GLY A 86 -17.44 -1.85 -4.52
N ASP A 87 -17.99 -1.46 -3.37
CA ASP A 87 -19.38 -1.75 -3.02
C ASP A 87 -20.33 -0.84 -3.82
N GLU A 88 -19.97 0.43 -4.01
CA GLU A 88 -20.74 1.35 -4.88
C GLU A 88 -20.69 0.92 -6.34
N LEU A 89 -19.53 0.48 -6.86
CA LEU A 89 -19.44 -0.08 -8.22
C LEU A 89 -20.36 -1.28 -8.42
N ARG A 90 -20.46 -2.17 -7.41
CA ARG A 90 -21.29 -3.38 -7.48
C ARG A 90 -22.77 -3.02 -7.54
N LYS A 91 -23.23 -2.06 -6.73
CA LYS A 91 -24.62 -1.58 -6.72
C LYS A 91 -25.05 -0.98 -8.06
N HIS A 92 -24.13 -0.30 -8.75
CA HIS A 92 -24.40 0.46 -9.98
C HIS A 92 -23.93 -0.25 -11.26
N MET A 93 -23.67 -1.57 -11.21
CA MET A 93 -23.14 -2.33 -12.34
C MET A 93 -24.13 -2.43 -13.52
N TYR A 94 -25.44 -2.39 -13.25
CA TYR A 94 -26.49 -2.65 -14.25
C TYR A 94 -27.50 -1.51 -14.42
N ASP A 95 -27.35 -0.39 -13.70
CA ASP A 95 -28.31 0.72 -13.73
C ASP A 95 -27.84 1.94 -14.55
N GLY A 96 -26.72 1.79 -15.26
CA GLY A 96 -26.13 2.83 -16.12
C GLY A 96 -25.29 3.87 -15.36
N LYS A 97 -25.21 3.81 -14.03
CA LYS A 97 -24.47 4.80 -13.21
C LYS A 97 -23.04 4.38 -12.88
N PHE A 98 -22.59 3.21 -13.34
CA PHE A 98 -21.24 2.68 -13.10
C PHE A 98 -20.12 3.72 -13.30
N ASN A 99 -20.18 4.50 -14.39
CA ASN A 99 -19.15 5.50 -14.70
C ASN A 99 -19.14 6.71 -13.77
N GLU A 100 -20.27 7.01 -13.12
CA GLU A 100 -20.44 8.13 -12.18
C GLU A 100 -19.80 7.85 -10.82
N MET A 101 -19.57 6.57 -10.50
CA MET A 101 -18.97 6.15 -9.22
C MET A 101 -17.47 6.42 -9.13
N PHE A 102 -16.84 6.73 -10.27
CA PHE A 102 -15.40 6.96 -10.31
C PHE A 102 -15.03 8.40 -9.97
N ILE A 103 -14.03 8.50 -9.10
CA ILE A 103 -13.39 9.73 -8.68
C ILE A 103 -12.02 9.79 -9.35
N ASN A 104 -11.71 10.92 -9.98
CA ASN A 104 -10.36 11.19 -10.48
C ASN A 104 -9.57 11.92 -9.40
N LYS A 105 -8.33 11.46 -9.17
CA LYS A 105 -7.41 12.01 -8.19
C LYS A 105 -6.08 12.32 -8.84
N GLU A 106 -5.38 13.27 -8.22
CA GLU A 106 -4.05 13.69 -8.63
C GLU A 106 -3.20 13.94 -7.39
N THR A 107 -1.94 13.52 -7.42
CA THR A 107 -0.95 13.83 -6.40
C THR A 107 0.43 14.01 -7.02
N THR A 108 1.31 14.70 -6.32
CA THR A 108 2.72 14.82 -6.71
C THR A 108 3.56 13.89 -5.84
N VAL A 109 4.40 13.08 -6.47
CA VAL A 109 5.31 12.17 -5.78
C VAL A 109 6.74 12.60 -6.05
N ASN A 110 7.48 12.82 -4.97
CA ASN A 110 8.92 13.06 -5.04
C ASN A 110 9.65 11.73 -4.97
N PHE A 111 10.47 11.46 -5.98
CA PHE A 111 11.33 10.30 -6.07
C PHE A 111 12.77 10.77 -6.29
N PRO A 112 13.57 10.93 -5.22
CA PRO A 112 14.92 11.45 -5.33
C PRO A 112 15.77 10.54 -6.22
N ALA A 113 16.81 11.12 -6.82
CA ALA A 113 17.74 10.37 -7.66
C ALA A 113 18.23 9.12 -6.93
N SER A 114 17.80 7.97 -7.43
CA SER A 114 18.03 6.67 -6.79
C SER A 114 18.97 5.84 -7.65
N SER A 115 19.90 5.14 -7.00
CA SER A 115 20.77 4.18 -7.69
C SER A 115 19.94 3.05 -8.29
N ILE A 116 20.21 2.69 -9.53
CA ILE A 116 19.59 1.52 -10.15
C ILE A 116 20.05 0.26 -9.38
N PRO A 117 19.14 -0.56 -8.84
CA PRO A 117 19.51 -1.78 -8.14
C PRO A 117 20.25 -2.75 -9.06
N SER A 118 21.32 -3.35 -8.54
CA SER A 118 22.10 -4.39 -9.22
C SER A 118 21.29 -5.66 -9.45
N GLY A 119 21.63 -6.40 -10.50
CA GLY A 119 21.03 -7.70 -10.82
C GLY A 119 20.47 -7.76 -12.23
N ASP A 120 20.20 -8.99 -12.69
CA ASP A 120 19.86 -9.27 -14.09
C ASP A 120 18.36 -9.27 -14.38
N GLY A 121 17.52 -9.12 -13.34
CA GLY A 121 16.06 -9.04 -13.48
C GLY A 121 15.61 -7.77 -14.21
N PRO A 122 14.35 -7.70 -14.68
CA PRO A 122 13.78 -6.46 -15.20
C PRO A 122 13.85 -5.33 -14.17
N LEU A 123 14.11 -4.10 -14.62
CA LEU A 123 14.04 -2.93 -13.74
C LEU A 123 12.57 -2.55 -13.53
N ASN A 124 12.10 -2.67 -12.30
CA ASN A 124 10.75 -2.31 -11.93
C ASN A 124 10.76 -0.95 -11.21
N LEU A 125 9.88 -0.06 -11.66
CA LEU A 125 9.44 1.11 -10.93
C LEU A 125 8.19 0.73 -10.15
N GLU A 126 8.31 0.68 -8.84
CA GLU A 126 7.22 0.36 -7.93
C GLU A 126 6.57 1.64 -7.45
N LEU A 127 5.24 1.68 -7.48
CA LEU A 127 4.43 2.73 -6.88
C LEU A 127 3.60 2.11 -5.76
N HIS A 128 3.94 2.42 -4.51
CA HIS A 128 3.17 1.99 -3.35
C HIS A 128 2.13 3.05 -3.01
N ILE A 129 0.85 2.69 -3.03
CA ILE A 129 -0.26 3.56 -2.69
C ILE A 129 -0.83 3.12 -1.34
N TYR A 130 -0.57 3.89 -0.30
CA TYR A 130 -0.90 3.51 1.07
C TYR A 130 -2.33 3.84 1.47
N PRO A 131 -2.84 3.30 2.59
CA PRO A 131 -4.25 3.46 2.96
C PRO A 131 -4.71 4.91 3.24
N ASP A 132 -3.80 5.80 3.63
CA ASP A 132 -3.97 7.25 3.74
C ASP A 132 -3.59 8.01 2.45
N GLU A 133 -3.45 7.29 1.34
CA GLU A 133 -3.26 7.77 -0.03
C GLU A 133 -1.93 8.46 -0.31
N HIS A 134 -1.02 8.50 0.67
CA HIS A 134 0.37 8.84 0.37
C HIS A 134 0.96 7.77 -0.56
N MET A 135 1.87 8.22 -1.41
CA MET A 135 2.49 7.38 -2.43
C MET A 135 3.99 7.43 -2.33
N GLU A 136 4.62 6.28 -2.53
CA GLU A 136 6.07 6.14 -2.53
C GLU A 136 6.53 5.40 -3.77
N MET A 137 7.65 5.86 -4.35
CA MET A 137 8.27 5.23 -5.50
C MET A 137 9.59 4.56 -5.11
N VAL A 138 9.83 3.36 -5.65
CA VAL A 138 11.05 2.57 -5.43
C VAL A 138 11.47 1.88 -6.72
N LEU A 139 12.77 1.68 -6.91
CA LEU A 139 13.30 0.80 -7.95
C LEU A 139 13.63 -0.57 -7.37
N SER A 140 13.25 -1.63 -8.08
CA SER A 140 13.61 -2.99 -7.73
C SER A 140 13.94 -3.83 -8.97
N ARG A 141 14.52 -5.02 -8.73
CA ARG A 141 14.71 -6.08 -9.72
C ARG A 141 13.81 -7.30 -9.44
N LYS A 142 12.89 -7.17 -8.48
CA LYS A 142 12.06 -8.25 -7.95
C LYS A 142 10.64 -8.11 -8.46
N LEU A 143 10.04 -9.22 -8.85
CA LEU A 143 8.65 -9.27 -9.28
C LEU A 143 7.68 -9.51 -8.12
N LEU A 144 8.15 -10.20 -7.08
CA LEU A 144 7.38 -10.68 -5.94
C LEU A 144 8.09 -10.34 -4.62
N GLY A 145 7.35 -10.37 -3.52
CA GLY A 145 7.79 -10.13 -2.14
C GLY A 145 8.04 -8.67 -1.81
N GLN A 146 7.46 -7.71 -2.55
CA GLN A 146 7.63 -6.27 -2.28
C GLN A 146 6.37 -5.62 -1.71
N ALA A 147 5.29 -6.39 -1.51
CA ALA A 147 4.13 -5.90 -0.78
C ALA A 147 4.53 -5.49 0.65
N ARG A 148 4.28 -4.23 1.02
CA ARG A 148 4.60 -3.68 2.34
C ARG A 148 3.51 -3.91 3.38
N ILE A 149 2.27 -4.02 2.91
CA ILE A 149 1.10 -4.32 3.75
C ILE A 149 0.50 -5.64 3.22
N PRO A 150 0.58 -6.74 4.00
CA PRO A 150 0.25 -8.08 3.54
C PRO A 150 -1.26 -8.36 3.61
N ILE A 151 -2.05 -7.59 2.86
CA ILE A 151 -3.52 -7.67 2.82
C ILE A 151 -3.97 -9.05 2.35
N VAL A 152 -3.39 -9.54 1.24
CA VAL A 152 -3.78 -10.80 0.61
C VAL A 152 -3.40 -11.99 1.51
N GLU A 153 -2.19 -11.98 2.06
CA GLU A 153 -1.65 -13.03 2.92
C GLU A 153 -2.40 -13.08 4.26
N THR A 154 -2.80 -11.91 4.79
CA THR A 154 -3.62 -11.83 6.00
C THR A 154 -5.03 -12.34 5.74
N SER A 155 -5.66 -11.94 4.63
CA SER A 155 -6.99 -12.41 4.23
C SER A 155 -7.02 -13.95 4.09
N ARG A 156 -6.05 -14.51 3.36
CA ARG A 156 -5.91 -15.97 3.19
C ARG A 156 -5.71 -16.69 4.53
N TRP A 157 -4.88 -16.12 5.42
CA TRP A 157 -4.66 -16.69 6.75
C TRP A 157 -5.95 -16.68 7.59
N LEU A 158 -6.65 -15.55 7.60
CA LEU A 158 -7.85 -15.35 8.39
C LEU A 158 -8.95 -16.32 7.96
N TYR A 159 -9.17 -16.47 6.65
CA TYR A 159 -10.14 -17.42 6.10
C TYR A 159 -9.79 -18.88 6.43
N ARG A 160 -8.51 -19.27 6.30
CA ARG A 160 -8.06 -20.63 6.59
C ARG A 160 -8.13 -20.98 8.08
N THR A 161 -7.86 -20.02 8.95
CA THR A 161 -7.76 -20.25 10.40
C THR A 161 -9.10 -20.08 11.12
N TYR A 162 -9.97 -19.18 10.65
CA TYR A 162 -11.27 -18.89 11.28
C TYR A 162 -12.43 -18.93 10.27
N PRO A 163 -12.64 -20.04 9.54
CA PRO A 163 -13.63 -20.11 8.47
C PRO A 163 -15.06 -19.81 8.97
N ASP A 164 -15.37 -20.18 10.20
CA ASP A 164 -16.69 -19.95 10.80
C ASP A 164 -17.05 -18.47 10.95
N ALA A 165 -16.05 -17.60 11.14
CA ALA A 165 -16.27 -16.16 11.27
C ALA A 165 -16.65 -15.49 9.94
N PHE A 166 -16.51 -16.20 8.81
CA PHE A 166 -16.75 -15.65 7.47
C PHE A 166 -17.88 -16.33 6.71
N LYS A 167 -18.68 -17.18 7.38
CA LYS A 167 -19.82 -17.89 6.76
C LYS A 167 -20.91 -16.97 6.24
N GLU A 168 -21.07 -15.80 6.85
CA GLU A 168 -22.09 -14.82 6.49
C GLU A 168 -21.69 -13.91 5.32
N TYR A 169 -20.41 -13.94 4.91
CA TYR A 169 -19.98 -13.20 3.71
C TYR A 169 -20.40 -13.98 2.46
N GLU A 170 -21.00 -13.28 1.51
CA GLU A 170 -21.47 -13.86 0.25
C GLU A 170 -20.30 -14.43 -0.56
N ASP A 171 -19.19 -13.69 -0.61
CA ASP A 171 -17.98 -14.10 -1.31
C ASP A 171 -16.68 -13.49 -0.74
N ALA A 172 -15.55 -13.92 -1.30
CA ALA A 172 -14.23 -13.43 -0.92
C ALA A 172 -13.99 -11.94 -1.28
N SER A 173 -14.74 -11.38 -2.23
CA SER A 173 -14.67 -9.98 -2.63
C SER A 173 -15.30 -9.08 -1.57
N GLU A 174 -16.48 -9.44 -1.06
CA GLU A 174 -17.16 -8.73 0.04
C GLU A 174 -16.30 -8.71 1.30
N LEU A 175 -15.70 -9.86 1.66
CA LEU A 175 -14.74 -9.94 2.76
C LEU A 175 -13.52 -9.04 2.53
N ASN A 176 -12.95 -9.06 1.31
CA ASN A 176 -11.80 -8.23 0.99
C ASN A 176 -12.11 -6.74 1.13
N GLN A 177 -13.29 -6.29 0.69
CA GLN A 177 -13.73 -4.89 0.84
C GLN A 177 -13.81 -4.47 2.32
N ARG A 178 -14.32 -5.35 3.20
CA ARG A 178 -14.31 -5.07 4.63
C ARG A 178 -12.89 -5.06 5.20
N LEU A 179 -12.07 -6.03 4.83
CA LEU A 179 -10.70 -6.19 5.32
C LEU A 179 -9.82 -4.99 4.94
N VAL A 180 -9.95 -4.44 3.74
CA VAL A 180 -9.15 -3.27 3.32
C VAL A 180 -9.60 -1.98 4.03
N LYS A 181 -10.89 -1.83 4.34
CA LYS A 181 -11.41 -0.74 5.19
C LYS A 181 -10.85 -0.86 6.63
N VAL A 182 -10.74 -2.06 7.17
CA VAL A 182 -10.12 -2.32 8.49
C VAL A 182 -8.60 -2.11 8.45
N THR A 183 -7.95 -2.52 7.36
CA THR A 183 -6.51 -2.31 7.14
C THR A 183 -6.17 -0.83 7.12
N LYS A 184 -7.02 -0.02 6.48
CA LYS A 184 -6.89 1.44 6.52
C LYS A 184 -6.90 1.95 7.95
N THR A 185 -7.82 1.50 8.80
CA THR A 185 -7.86 1.88 10.22
C THR A 185 -6.60 1.45 10.97
N ALA A 186 -6.15 0.21 10.78
CA ALA A 186 -4.94 -0.33 11.40
C ALA A 186 -3.69 0.49 11.03
N TRP A 187 -3.60 0.91 9.76
CA TRP A 187 -2.55 1.77 9.26
C TRP A 187 -2.64 3.21 9.80
N THR A 188 -3.80 3.85 9.67
CA THR A 188 -3.94 5.28 10.00
C THR A 188 -3.82 5.55 11.48
N LYS A 189 -4.36 4.66 12.33
CA LYS A 189 -4.27 4.81 13.78
C LYS A 189 -2.94 4.31 14.34
N TYR A 190 -2.43 3.18 13.84
CA TYR A 190 -1.37 2.43 14.54
C TYR A 190 -0.15 2.12 13.66
N ARG A 191 -0.15 2.50 12.37
CA ARG A 191 0.94 2.24 11.42
C ARG A 191 1.32 0.75 11.30
N ILE A 192 0.36 -0.15 11.43
CA ILE A 192 0.59 -1.60 11.29
C ILE A 192 0.94 -1.94 9.85
N GLN A 193 2.08 -2.61 9.67
CA GLN A 193 2.60 -3.13 8.40
C GLN A 193 3.02 -4.58 8.52
N ASP A 194 3.59 -4.94 9.68
CA ASP A 194 4.06 -6.29 9.95
C ASP A 194 2.94 -7.33 9.78
N GLU A 195 3.27 -8.44 9.12
CA GLU A 195 2.31 -9.50 8.80
C GLU A 195 1.70 -10.13 10.05
N SER A 196 2.51 -10.36 11.09
CA SER A 196 2.02 -10.98 12.32
C SER A 196 1.12 -10.02 13.09
N ASP A 197 1.48 -8.73 13.15
CA ASP A 197 0.66 -7.72 13.81
C ASP A 197 -0.67 -7.52 13.07
N LEU A 198 -0.64 -7.44 11.74
CA LEU A 198 -1.84 -7.27 10.93
C LEU A 198 -2.77 -8.48 11.08
N ARG A 199 -2.23 -9.71 11.10
CA ARG A 199 -3.01 -10.93 11.39
C ARG A 199 -3.71 -10.86 12.73
N GLN A 200 -2.99 -10.52 13.80
CA GLN A 200 -3.60 -10.45 15.13
C GLN A 200 -4.62 -9.30 15.25
N TYR A 201 -4.38 -8.19 14.56
CA TYR A 201 -5.34 -7.09 14.49
C TYR A 201 -6.64 -7.54 13.81
N MET A 202 -6.53 -8.22 12.68
CA MET A 202 -7.69 -8.75 11.95
C MET A 202 -8.40 -9.86 12.72
N TYR A 203 -7.66 -10.74 13.41
CA TYR A 203 -8.25 -11.76 14.28
C TYR A 203 -9.12 -11.13 15.37
N LEU A 204 -8.59 -10.16 16.12
CA LEU A 204 -9.34 -9.50 17.18
C LEU A 204 -10.55 -8.75 16.62
N TYR A 205 -10.36 -8.00 15.54
CA TYR A 205 -11.46 -7.26 14.92
C TYR A 205 -12.59 -8.18 14.46
N PHE A 206 -12.28 -9.21 13.65
CA PHE A 206 -13.29 -10.02 12.97
C PHE A 206 -13.89 -11.13 13.84
N THR A 207 -13.18 -11.62 14.87
CA THR A 207 -13.61 -12.83 15.60
C THR A 207 -13.80 -12.63 17.11
N VAL A 208 -13.38 -11.48 17.64
CA VAL A 208 -13.47 -11.16 19.07
C VAL A 208 -14.40 -9.96 19.28
N ALA A 209 -14.00 -8.78 18.83
CA ALA A 209 -14.78 -7.55 18.96
C ALA A 209 -14.24 -6.48 17.98
N ALA A 210 -15.10 -5.83 17.21
CA ALA A 210 -14.70 -4.77 16.28
C ALA A 210 -14.14 -3.53 16.98
N ASN A 211 -14.49 -3.32 18.25
CA ASN A 211 -14.00 -2.27 19.13
C ASN A 211 -12.98 -2.78 20.17
N PHE A 212 -12.28 -3.89 19.89
CA PHE A 212 -11.29 -4.47 20.81
C PHE A 212 -10.20 -3.46 21.24
N ASP A 213 -9.89 -2.48 20.38
CA ASP A 213 -8.90 -1.43 20.63
C ASP A 213 -9.38 -0.37 21.64
N ALA A 214 -10.61 -0.46 22.15
CA ALA A 214 -11.10 0.31 23.28
C ALA A 214 -10.68 -0.27 24.65
N ASP A 215 -10.21 -1.52 24.71
CA ASP A 215 -9.64 -2.09 25.93
C ASP A 215 -8.33 -1.36 26.27
N PRO A 216 -8.18 -0.81 27.49
CA PRO A 216 -7.03 0.04 27.83
C PRO A 216 -5.67 -0.63 27.64
N GLU A 217 -5.57 -1.94 27.92
CA GLU A 217 -4.31 -2.67 27.80
C GLU A 217 -3.92 -2.84 26.32
N ILE A 218 -4.91 -3.12 25.46
CA ILE A 218 -4.71 -3.20 24.01
C ILE A 218 -4.36 -1.83 23.43
N ALA A 219 -5.09 -0.78 23.83
CA ALA A 219 -4.85 0.59 23.38
C ALA A 219 -3.43 1.06 23.71
N GLU A 220 -2.93 0.72 24.91
CA GLU A 220 -1.56 1.01 25.35
C GLU A 220 -0.52 0.31 24.45
N ILE A 221 -0.73 -0.97 24.14
CA ILE A 221 0.17 -1.72 23.25
C ILE A 221 0.17 -1.12 21.84
N LEU A 222 -1.01 -0.84 21.28
CA LEU A 222 -1.17 -0.33 19.92
C LEU A 222 -0.62 1.09 19.74
N SER A 223 -0.72 1.93 20.77
CA SER A 223 -0.34 3.35 20.73
C SER A 223 1.11 3.61 21.15
N LYS A 224 1.87 2.57 21.49
CA LYS A 224 3.26 2.69 21.93
C LYS A 224 4.14 3.29 20.81
N PRO A 225 4.81 4.45 21.02
CA PRO A 225 5.55 5.15 19.97
C PRO A 225 6.69 4.33 19.34
N ASP A 226 7.40 3.54 20.15
CA ASP A 226 8.53 2.72 19.71
C ASP A 226 8.17 1.23 19.55
N ARG A 227 6.91 0.95 19.23
CA ARG A 227 6.46 -0.43 18.98
C ARG A 227 7.23 -1.03 17.82
N ARG A 228 7.85 -2.18 18.04
CA ARG A 228 8.57 -2.92 16.99
C ARG A 228 7.59 -3.80 16.20
N PRO A 229 7.87 -4.05 14.91
CA PRO A 229 7.18 -5.09 14.14
C PRO A 229 7.06 -6.40 14.94
N GLY A 230 5.83 -6.90 15.11
CA GLY A 230 5.52 -8.15 15.80
C GLY A 230 5.28 -8.03 17.32
N ASP A 231 5.52 -6.86 17.92
CA ASP A 231 5.27 -6.65 19.36
C ASP A 231 3.80 -6.84 19.72
N PHE A 232 2.89 -6.36 18.86
CA PHE A 232 1.45 -6.50 19.10
C PHE A 232 1.02 -7.95 18.95
N ALA A 233 1.52 -8.65 17.93
CA ALA A 233 1.22 -10.05 17.72
C ALA A 233 1.66 -10.92 18.90
N LYS A 234 2.85 -10.65 19.43
CA LYS A 234 3.37 -11.31 20.63
C LYS A 234 2.48 -11.05 21.85
N ALA A 235 2.02 -9.82 22.04
CA ALA A 235 1.15 -9.48 23.16
C ALA A 235 -0.21 -10.20 23.06
N VAL A 236 -0.85 -10.18 21.88
CA VAL A 236 -2.13 -10.89 21.66
C VAL A 236 -1.98 -12.39 21.87
N SER A 237 -0.87 -12.99 21.43
CA SER A 237 -0.60 -14.42 21.63
C SER A 237 -0.42 -14.81 23.10
N ALA A 238 -0.15 -13.84 23.99
CA ALA A 238 -0.03 -14.06 25.43
C ALA A 238 -1.37 -13.85 26.17
N PHE A 239 -2.43 -13.40 25.48
CA PHE A 239 -3.74 -13.26 26.10
C PHE A 239 -4.32 -14.64 26.43
N GLY A 240 -4.70 -14.83 27.69
CA GLY A 240 -5.43 -16.03 28.12
C GLY A 240 -6.87 -16.05 27.59
N GLU A 241 -7.48 -17.23 27.62
CA GLU A 241 -8.88 -17.42 27.17
C GLU A 241 -9.86 -16.49 27.89
N GLU A 242 -9.65 -16.25 29.19
CA GLU A 242 -10.47 -15.34 29.99
C GLU A 242 -10.48 -13.92 29.43
N LYS A 243 -9.31 -13.42 29.00
CA LYS A 243 -9.21 -12.08 28.40
C LYS A 243 -9.94 -12.02 27.06
N ILE A 244 -9.78 -13.04 26.22
CA ILE A 244 -10.49 -13.10 24.93
C ILE A 244 -12.01 -13.18 25.15
N ALA A 245 -12.47 -13.98 26.12
CA ALA A 245 -13.88 -14.07 26.48
C ALA A 245 -14.42 -12.73 27.01
N ARG A 246 -13.67 -12.03 27.86
CA ARG A 246 -14.01 -10.69 28.35
C ARG A 246 -14.19 -9.71 27.19
N LEU A 247 -13.20 -9.63 26.30
CA LEU A 247 -13.23 -8.75 25.12
C LEU A 247 -14.47 -9.03 24.26
N ARG A 248 -14.77 -10.30 24.00
CA ARG A 248 -15.95 -10.70 23.23
C ARG A 248 -17.26 -10.31 23.91
N SER A 249 -17.33 -10.46 25.24
CA SER A 249 -18.55 -10.16 26.02
C SER A 249 -18.84 -8.66 26.14
N ALA A 250 -17.81 -7.83 26.21
CA ALA A 250 -17.92 -6.38 26.36
C ALA A 250 -17.92 -5.63 25.02
N GLY A 251 -17.54 -6.32 23.94
CA GLY A 251 -17.32 -5.73 22.63
C GLY A 251 -18.54 -5.73 21.72
N THR A 252 -18.38 -5.11 20.56
CA THR A 252 -19.34 -5.16 19.47
C THR A 252 -18.86 -6.13 18.40
N LEU A 253 -19.79 -6.85 17.76
CA LEU A 253 -19.44 -7.61 16.57
C LEU A 253 -19.08 -6.64 15.43
N PRO A 254 -18.25 -7.06 14.46
CA PRO A 254 -18.17 -6.38 13.18
C PRO A 254 -19.58 -6.14 12.64
N GLY A 255 -19.82 -4.94 12.09
CA GLY A 255 -21.09 -4.68 11.39
C GLY A 255 -21.36 -5.78 10.36
N ALA A 256 -22.63 -6.14 10.21
CA ALA A 256 -23.06 -7.17 9.27
C ALA A 256 -22.55 -6.83 7.84
N PRO A 257 -22.34 -7.83 6.97
CA PRO A 257 -21.87 -7.62 5.60
C PRO A 257 -22.73 -6.61 4.81
N HIS A 258 -24.00 -6.48 5.17
CA HIS A 258 -24.99 -5.61 4.53
C HIS A 258 -25.34 -4.32 5.32
N GLY A 259 -24.52 -3.92 6.30
CA GLY A 259 -24.75 -2.76 7.18
C GLY A 259 -23.95 -1.50 6.84
#